data_AF-A0A7C7TL75-F1
#
_entry.id   AF-A0A7C7TL75-F1
#
_cell.length_a   1.000
_cell.length_b   1.000
_cell.length_c   1.000
_cell.angle_alpha   90.00
_cell.angle_beta   90.00
_cell.angle_gamma   90.00
#
_symmetry.space_group_name_H-M   'P 1'
#
loop_
_entity.id
_entity.type
_entity.pdbx_description
1 polymer ?
#
loop_
_entity_poly.entity_id
_entity_poly.type
_entity_poly.pdbx_seq_one_letter_code
_entity_poly.pdbx_strand_id
1 'polypeptide(L)'
;KLKLTTIRGLILLTGGLIGWGLVQLLDGFLRITLDGRHDPYLSMGFGLGAGFGLVAKLMLPLTTGHRAPFLMKQGLAGLLLGGVLGLLAFALSQVLLGFDLPVATSRIASFVLLGTSVGVLIRGLDWNSSKLPLSYPLLGTFGGLLGGVVFESLLLIQADESIPVVGTLAVGFALFICLVPWHVTRARSALRVLNGVQSGEVFLLDQKSAVLGYGETNDFVLRDHREVSIRHAQFLNVPDKCEVRNLSEGGPIQVNFRPVQNQSVKAGDIISVGSAQLQLIRT
;
A
#
# COMPACT_ATOMS: atom_id res chain seq x y z
N LYS A 1 10.21 4.99 -12.65
CA LYS A 1 8.85 5.37 -12.14
C LYS A 1 7.75 4.52 -12.75
N LEU A 2 7.60 4.47 -14.08
CA LEU A 2 6.54 3.70 -14.76
C LEU A 2 6.42 2.24 -14.29
N LYS A 3 7.51 1.46 -14.32
CA LYS A 3 7.54 0.07 -13.84
C LYS A 3 6.97 -0.10 -12.42
N LEU A 4 7.30 0.82 -11.52
CA LEU A 4 6.86 0.74 -10.12
C LEU A 4 5.39 1.16 -9.97
N THR A 5 4.94 2.16 -10.72
CA THR A 5 3.51 2.52 -10.83
C THR A 5 2.70 1.33 -11.33
N THR A 6 3.17 0.65 -12.37
CA THR A 6 2.50 -0.53 -12.94
C THR A 6 2.45 -1.69 -11.95
N ILE A 7 3.57 -2.03 -11.29
CA ILE A 7 3.61 -3.10 -10.29
C ILE A 7 2.66 -2.81 -9.12
N ARG A 8 2.75 -1.61 -8.54
CA ARG A 8 1.91 -1.21 -7.42
C ARG A 8 0.44 -1.11 -7.80
N GLY A 9 0.15 -0.72 -9.05
CA GLY A 9 -1.20 -0.71 -9.59
C GLY A 9 -1.79 -2.09 -9.80
N LEU A 10 -0.99 -3.01 -10.36
CA LEU A 10 -1.39 -4.40 -10.52
C LEU A 10 -1.68 -5.04 -9.16
N ILE A 11 -0.84 -4.77 -8.16
CA ILE A 11 -1.06 -5.19 -6.77
C ILE A 11 -2.43 -4.68 -6.29
N LEU A 12 -2.74 -3.38 -6.41
CA LEU A 12 -4.02 -2.85 -5.95
C LEU A 12 -5.24 -3.44 -6.69
N LEU A 13 -5.09 -3.70 -8.00
CA LEU A 13 -6.12 -4.33 -8.82
C LEU A 13 -6.41 -5.78 -8.39
N THR A 14 -5.38 -6.56 -8.03
CA THR A 14 -5.60 -7.90 -7.49
C THR A 14 -6.33 -7.89 -6.15
N GLY A 15 -6.31 -6.77 -5.41
CA GLY A 15 -7.11 -6.58 -4.20
C GLY A 15 -8.61 -6.75 -4.44
N GLY A 16 -9.12 -6.30 -5.59
CA GLY A 16 -10.52 -6.49 -5.98
C GLY A 16 -10.87 -7.96 -6.23
N LEU A 17 -9.99 -8.69 -6.94
CA LEU A 17 -10.16 -10.13 -7.20
C LEU A 17 -10.10 -10.96 -5.92
N ILE A 18 -9.09 -10.71 -5.09
CA ILE A 18 -8.92 -11.40 -3.81
C ILE A 18 -10.12 -11.10 -2.90
N GLY A 19 -10.51 -9.82 -2.83
CA GLY A 19 -11.66 -9.40 -2.04
C GLY A 19 -12.93 -10.10 -2.48
N TRP A 20 -13.21 -10.14 -3.78
CA TRP A 20 -14.38 -10.84 -4.30
C TRP A 20 -14.34 -12.35 -4.03
N GLY A 21 -13.19 -13.00 -4.21
CA GLY A 21 -13.03 -14.41 -3.85
C GLY A 21 -13.31 -14.68 -2.37
N LEU A 22 -12.86 -13.79 -1.48
CA LEU A 22 -13.17 -13.86 -0.05
C LEU A 22 -14.66 -13.65 0.23
N VAL A 23 -15.33 -12.75 -0.48
CA VAL A 23 -16.78 -12.57 -0.37
C VAL A 23 -17.51 -13.87 -0.73
N GLN A 24 -17.18 -14.50 -1.85
CA GLN A 24 -17.84 -15.75 -2.27
C GLN A 24 -17.62 -16.89 -1.26
N LEU A 25 -16.39 -17.03 -0.75
CA LEU A 25 -16.07 -18.05 0.24
C LEU A 25 -16.81 -17.81 1.56
N LEU A 26 -16.81 -16.57 2.05
CA LEU A 26 -17.47 -16.21 3.30
C LEU A 26 -19.00 -16.34 3.19
N ASP A 27 -19.58 -15.83 2.11
CA ASP A 27 -21.03 -15.89 1.88
C ASP A 27 -21.52 -17.33 1.76
N GLY A 28 -20.80 -18.17 0.99
CA GLY A 28 -21.09 -19.59 0.89
C GLY A 28 -21.01 -20.31 2.23
N PHE A 29 -19.98 -20.02 3.04
CA PHE A 29 -19.83 -20.60 4.38
C PHE A 29 -20.92 -20.17 5.36
N LEU A 30 -21.24 -18.87 5.40
CA LEU A 30 -22.29 -18.32 6.27
C LEU A 30 -23.67 -18.82 5.89
N ARG A 31 -23.95 -18.95 4.58
CA ARG A 31 -25.21 -19.52 4.09
C ARG A 31 -25.45 -20.93 4.60
N ILE A 32 -24.42 -21.76 4.67
CA ILE A 32 -24.49 -23.13 5.20
C ILE A 32 -24.62 -23.11 6.72
N THR A 33 -23.84 -22.28 7.41
CA THR A 33 -23.72 -22.32 8.87
C THR A 33 -24.90 -21.67 9.59
N LEU A 34 -25.49 -20.63 9.00
CA LEU A 34 -26.55 -19.84 9.58
C LEU A 34 -27.91 -20.09 8.92
N ASP A 35 -28.04 -21.15 8.10
CA ASP A 35 -29.25 -21.46 7.32
C ASP A 35 -29.79 -20.26 6.52
N GLY A 36 -28.88 -19.45 5.98
CA GLY A 36 -29.21 -18.22 5.24
C GLY A 36 -29.68 -17.04 6.09
N ARG A 37 -29.62 -17.11 7.43
CA ARG A 37 -29.94 -16.00 8.35
C ARG A 37 -28.76 -15.06 8.54
N HIS A 38 -28.21 -14.55 7.43
CA HIS A 38 -27.17 -13.53 7.45
C HIS A 38 -27.46 -12.45 6.42
N ASP A 39 -26.81 -11.30 6.58
CA ASP A 39 -26.89 -10.22 5.62
C ASP A 39 -25.73 -10.33 4.61
N PRO A 40 -25.99 -10.63 3.32
CA PRO A 40 -24.95 -10.74 2.29
C PRO A 40 -24.17 -9.43 2.08
N TYR A 41 -24.72 -8.29 2.48
CA TYR A 41 -24.06 -7.01 2.37
C TYR A 41 -22.91 -6.86 3.39
N LEU A 42 -23.06 -7.43 4.59
CA LEU A 42 -22.02 -7.41 5.61
C LEU A 42 -20.89 -8.39 5.27
N SER A 43 -21.21 -9.56 4.72
CA SER A 43 -20.20 -10.51 4.22
C SER A 43 -19.41 -9.88 3.05
N MET A 44 -20.08 -9.13 2.17
CA MET A 44 -19.45 -8.33 1.12
C MET A 44 -18.47 -7.30 1.69
N GLY A 45 -18.89 -6.53 2.69
CA GLY A 45 -18.05 -5.52 3.34
C GLY A 45 -16.79 -6.12 3.96
N PHE A 46 -16.93 -7.23 4.69
CA PHE A 46 -15.79 -7.94 5.27
C PHE A 46 -14.84 -8.48 4.20
N GLY A 47 -15.35 -9.19 3.19
CA GLY A 47 -14.53 -9.83 2.16
C GLY A 47 -13.76 -8.82 1.31
N LEU A 48 -14.42 -7.75 0.85
CA LEU A 48 -13.76 -6.68 0.10
C LEU A 48 -12.76 -5.91 0.97
N GLY A 49 -13.15 -5.59 2.21
CA GLY A 49 -12.26 -4.98 3.18
C GLY A 49 -10.99 -5.79 3.39
N ALA A 50 -11.11 -7.09 3.60
CA ALA A 50 -10.00 -8.00 3.81
C ALA A 50 -9.08 -8.09 2.59
N GLY A 51 -9.65 -8.22 1.38
CA GLY A 51 -8.88 -8.27 0.14
C GLY A 51 -8.09 -6.99 -0.14
N PHE A 52 -8.75 -5.83 -0.08
CA PHE A 52 -8.06 -4.55 -0.27
C PHE A 52 -7.09 -4.22 0.87
N GLY A 53 -7.41 -4.58 2.11
CA GLY A 53 -6.53 -4.35 3.25
C GLY A 53 -5.25 -5.19 3.20
N LEU A 54 -5.34 -6.46 2.81
CA LEU A 54 -4.20 -7.34 2.55
C LEU A 54 -3.24 -6.68 1.56
N VAL A 55 -3.79 -6.26 0.42
CA VAL A 55 -3.03 -5.68 -0.68
C VAL A 55 -2.46 -4.32 -0.32
N ALA A 56 -3.22 -3.47 0.37
CA ALA A 56 -2.78 -2.17 0.87
C ALA A 56 -1.52 -2.28 1.75
N LYS A 57 -1.48 -3.28 2.65
CA LYS A 57 -0.33 -3.51 3.54
C LYS A 57 0.86 -4.19 2.87
N LEU A 58 0.63 -4.98 1.82
CA LEU A 58 1.69 -5.65 1.07
C LEU A 58 2.34 -4.77 -0.01
N MET A 59 1.64 -3.73 -0.47
CA MET A 59 2.08 -2.84 -1.55
C MET A 59 3.48 -2.26 -1.35
N LEU A 60 3.80 -1.79 -0.14
CA LEU A 60 5.11 -1.23 0.18
C LEU A 60 6.17 -2.34 0.37
N PRO A 61 5.99 -3.31 1.29
CA PRO A 61 6.98 -4.36 1.56
C PRO A 61 7.41 -5.18 0.35
N LEU A 62 6.49 -5.47 -0.58
CA LEU A 62 6.77 -6.19 -1.83
C LEU A 62 7.71 -5.42 -2.77
N THR A 63 7.83 -4.10 -2.59
CA THR A 63 8.67 -3.23 -3.43
C THR A 63 9.93 -2.72 -2.72
N THR A 64 10.16 -3.10 -1.45
CA THR A 64 11.27 -2.61 -0.62
C THR A 64 12.21 -3.70 -0.13
N GLY A 65 12.06 -4.93 -0.65
CA GLY A 65 13.02 -6.02 -0.44
C GLY A 65 12.83 -6.84 0.84
N HIS A 66 11.71 -6.67 1.55
CA HIS A 66 11.41 -7.41 2.78
C HIS A 66 11.24 -8.92 2.54
N ARG A 67 11.56 -9.74 3.54
CA ARG A 67 11.49 -11.21 3.43
C ARG A 67 10.08 -11.75 3.71
N ALA A 68 9.85 -12.99 3.27
CA ALA A 68 8.59 -13.72 3.43
C ALA A 68 7.93 -13.62 4.83
N PRO A 69 8.61 -13.82 5.97
CA PRO A 69 7.95 -13.75 7.28
C PRO A 69 7.40 -12.35 7.60
N PHE A 70 8.10 -11.29 7.20
CA PHE A 70 7.61 -9.93 7.36
C PHE A 70 6.41 -9.66 6.45
N LEU A 71 6.48 -10.12 5.19
CA LEU A 71 5.35 -10.05 4.24
C LEU A 71 4.11 -10.76 4.80
N MET A 72 4.26 -11.97 5.36
CA MET A 72 3.17 -12.71 5.96
C MET A 72 2.53 -11.96 7.13
N LYS A 73 3.35 -11.38 8.02
CA LYS A 73 2.86 -10.59 9.16
C LYS A 73 2.07 -9.36 8.71
N GLN A 74 2.61 -8.61 7.74
CA GLN A 74 1.93 -7.43 7.20
C GLN A 74 0.67 -7.79 6.43
N GLY A 75 0.71 -8.89 5.67
CA GLY A 75 -0.45 -9.40 4.94
C GLY A 75 -1.57 -9.82 5.87
N LEU A 76 -1.27 -10.58 6.92
CA LEU A 76 -2.26 -10.97 7.94
C LEU A 76 -2.85 -9.76 8.66
N ALA A 77 -2.00 -8.79 9.04
CA ALA A 77 -2.47 -7.54 9.65
C ALA A 77 -3.39 -6.76 8.69
N GLY A 78 -3.04 -6.70 7.40
CA GLY A 78 -3.85 -6.07 6.36
C GLY A 78 -5.19 -6.75 6.16
N LEU A 79 -5.21 -8.08 6.12
CA LEU A 79 -6.43 -8.88 5.99
C LEU A 79 -7.38 -8.63 7.16
N LEU A 80 -6.89 -8.69 8.40
CA LEU A 80 -7.70 -8.51 9.59
C LEU A 80 -8.21 -7.08 9.74
N LEU A 81 -7.31 -6.08 9.67
CA LEU A 81 -7.70 -4.67 9.80
C LEU A 81 -8.60 -4.25 8.63
N GLY A 82 -8.30 -4.72 7.43
CA GLY A 82 -9.13 -4.50 6.24
C GLY A 82 -10.53 -5.07 6.41
N GLY A 83 -10.65 -6.32 6.85
CA GLY A 83 -11.94 -6.97 7.06
C GLY A 83 -12.80 -6.25 8.11
N VAL A 84 -12.21 -5.84 9.23
CA VAL A 84 -12.90 -5.06 10.27
C VAL A 84 -13.34 -3.70 9.73
N LEU A 85 -12.46 -2.96 9.06
CA LEU A 85 -12.80 -1.64 8.51
C LEU A 85 -13.85 -1.73 7.39
N GLY A 86 -13.78 -2.76 6.55
CA GLY A 86 -14.78 -3.02 5.50
C GLY A 86 -16.14 -3.39 6.08
N LEU A 87 -16.17 -4.24 7.11
CA LEU A 87 -17.40 -4.56 7.84
C LEU A 87 -18.01 -3.30 8.45
N LEU A 88 -17.22 -2.46 9.11
CA LEU A 88 -17.69 -1.19 9.68
C LEU A 88 -18.20 -0.23 8.60
N ALA A 89 -17.52 -0.13 7.46
CA ALA A 89 -17.94 0.70 6.34
C ALA A 89 -19.33 0.31 5.81
N PHE A 90 -19.58 -0.99 5.65
CA PHE A 90 -20.85 -1.51 5.14
C PHE A 90 -21.94 -1.52 6.21
N ALA A 91 -21.61 -1.78 7.47
CA ALA A 91 -22.55 -1.69 8.58
C ALA A 91 -23.04 -0.25 8.81
N LEU A 92 -22.13 0.74 8.77
CA LEU A 92 -22.51 2.15 8.91
C LEU A 92 -23.44 2.60 7.78
N SER A 93 -23.25 2.04 6.59
CA SER A 93 -24.14 2.28 5.46
C SER A 93 -25.54 1.68 5.62
N GLN A 94 -25.66 0.53 6.30
CA GLN A 94 -27.00 0.01 6.63
C GLN A 94 -27.75 0.91 7.60
N VAL A 95 -27.06 1.57 8.52
CA VAL A 95 -27.67 2.58 9.39
C VAL A 95 -28.20 3.76 8.56
N LEU A 96 -27.52 4.15 7.49
CA LEU A 96 -27.97 5.20 6.56
C LEU A 96 -29.26 4.82 5.82
N LEU A 97 -29.52 3.53 5.56
CA LEU A 97 -30.80 3.07 5.01
C LEU A 97 -31.98 3.32 5.96
N GLY A 98 -31.73 3.32 7.28
CA GLY A 98 -32.75 3.65 8.29
C GLY A 98 -33.21 5.12 8.27
N PHE A 99 -32.56 5.98 7.48
CA PHE A 99 -32.92 7.38 7.27
C PHE A 99 -33.63 7.63 5.92
N ASP A 100 -34.28 6.61 5.34
CA ASP A 100 -35.02 6.68 4.06
C ASP A 100 -34.18 7.18 2.87
N LEU A 101 -32.86 7.02 2.92
CA LEU A 101 -31.98 7.33 1.79
C LEU A 101 -32.09 6.27 0.69
N PRO A 102 -31.93 6.66 -0.60
CA PRO A 102 -31.90 5.69 -1.70
C PRO A 102 -30.81 4.63 -1.49
N VAL A 103 -31.12 3.36 -1.83
CA VAL A 103 -30.19 2.23 -1.70
C VAL A 103 -28.88 2.44 -2.45
N ALA A 104 -28.93 3.13 -3.60
CA ALA A 104 -27.74 3.51 -4.35
C ALA A 104 -26.79 4.40 -3.52
N THR A 105 -27.35 5.36 -2.78
CA THR A 105 -26.58 6.32 -1.98
C THR A 105 -25.86 5.64 -0.83
N SER A 106 -26.53 4.70 -0.14
CA SER A 106 -25.91 3.94 0.94
C SER A 106 -24.79 3.05 0.39
N ARG A 107 -24.98 2.39 -0.75
CA ARG A 107 -23.93 1.57 -1.37
C ARG A 107 -22.70 2.37 -1.76
N ILE A 108 -22.90 3.52 -2.39
CA ILE A 108 -21.81 4.42 -2.74
C ILE A 108 -21.09 4.89 -1.47
N ALA A 109 -21.83 5.23 -0.40
CA ALA A 109 -21.23 5.61 0.88
C ALA A 109 -20.33 4.50 1.45
N SER A 110 -20.72 3.22 1.33
CA SER A 110 -19.87 2.09 1.74
C SER A 110 -18.54 2.05 1.00
N PHE A 111 -18.55 2.24 -0.33
CA PHE A 111 -17.33 2.25 -1.13
C PHE A 111 -16.46 3.47 -0.83
N VAL A 112 -17.06 4.62 -0.54
CA VAL A 112 -16.35 5.82 -0.08
C VAL A 112 -15.62 5.56 1.24
N LEU A 113 -16.31 4.95 2.20
CA LEU A 113 -15.74 4.59 3.50
C LEU A 113 -14.64 3.53 3.33
N LEU A 114 -14.88 2.49 2.53
CA LEU A 114 -13.91 1.46 2.19
C LEU A 114 -12.63 2.07 1.57
N GLY A 115 -12.78 2.95 0.57
CA GLY A 115 -11.66 3.62 -0.07
C GLY A 115 -10.86 4.49 0.90
N THR A 116 -11.55 5.21 1.78
CA THR A 116 -10.93 5.99 2.86
C THR A 116 -10.12 5.08 3.80
N SER A 117 -10.68 3.95 4.22
CA SER A 117 -10.00 2.93 5.04
C SER A 117 -8.76 2.36 4.36
N VAL A 118 -8.84 2.06 3.06
CA VAL A 118 -7.68 1.60 2.27
C VAL A 118 -6.58 2.66 2.25
N GLY A 119 -6.93 3.93 2.05
CA GLY A 119 -5.99 5.06 2.13
C GLY A 119 -5.28 5.15 3.48
N VAL A 120 -6.02 4.99 4.59
CA VAL A 120 -5.46 4.93 5.95
C VAL A 120 -4.51 3.73 6.11
N LEU A 121 -4.89 2.55 5.61
CA LEU A 121 -4.10 1.32 5.75
C LEU A 121 -2.75 1.39 5.01
N ILE A 122 -2.75 1.94 3.78
CA ILE A 122 -1.53 2.12 2.97
C ILE A 122 -0.53 3.01 3.70
N ARG A 123 -0.98 4.14 4.26
CA ARG A 123 -0.08 5.07 4.95
C ARG A 123 0.37 4.54 6.31
N GLY A 124 -0.52 3.83 7.01
CA GLY A 124 -0.36 3.52 8.43
C GLY A 124 -0.79 4.69 9.33
N LEU A 125 -1.26 4.33 10.54
CA LEU A 125 -1.60 5.29 11.59
C LEU A 125 -0.32 5.73 12.30
N ASP A 126 0.25 6.85 11.88
CA ASP A 126 1.43 7.42 12.49
C ASP A 126 1.02 8.42 13.58
N TRP A 127 0.66 7.88 14.76
CA TRP A 127 0.03 8.64 15.86
C TRP A 127 0.93 9.74 16.45
N ASN A 128 2.23 9.67 16.18
CA ASN A 128 3.24 10.54 16.80
C ASN A 128 3.54 11.81 15.99
N SER A 129 2.92 11.97 14.80
CA SER A 129 3.11 13.16 13.96
C SER A 129 1.89 14.06 14.04
N SER A 130 2.06 15.32 14.48
CA SER A 130 0.96 16.30 14.59
C SER A 130 0.29 16.69 13.26
N LYS A 131 0.79 16.16 12.14
CA LYS A 131 0.25 16.41 10.80
C LYS A 131 0.05 15.07 10.11
N LEU A 132 -1.11 14.45 10.34
CA LEU A 132 -1.53 13.31 9.54
C LEU A 132 -1.67 13.78 8.08
N PRO A 133 -0.90 13.26 7.11
CA PRO A 133 -1.05 13.67 5.73
C PRO A 133 -2.37 13.10 5.19
N LEU A 134 -3.42 13.93 5.25
CA LEU A 134 -4.80 13.58 4.84
C LEU A 134 -4.92 13.18 3.36
N SER A 135 -3.87 13.36 2.55
CA SER A 135 -3.91 13.07 1.12
C SER A 135 -4.27 11.62 0.81
N TYR A 136 -3.79 10.65 1.61
CA TYR A 136 -4.07 9.22 1.35
C TYR A 136 -5.53 8.84 1.62
N PRO A 137 -6.10 9.15 2.80
CA PRO A 137 -7.53 9.00 3.03
C PRO A 137 -8.37 9.72 1.95
N LEU A 138 -8.05 10.98 1.62
CA LEU A 138 -8.81 11.76 0.63
C LEU A 138 -8.78 11.14 -0.76
N LEU A 139 -7.62 10.71 -1.25
CA LEU A 139 -7.51 10.02 -2.54
C LEU A 139 -8.24 8.68 -2.52
N GLY A 140 -8.21 7.98 -1.38
CA GLY A 140 -9.01 6.80 -1.13
C GLY A 140 -10.51 7.09 -1.21
N THR A 141 -10.98 8.18 -0.60
CA THR A 141 -12.38 8.65 -0.69
C THR A 141 -12.78 8.90 -2.14
N PHE A 142 -11.97 9.59 -2.93
CA PHE A 142 -12.24 9.82 -4.36
C PHE A 142 -12.27 8.51 -5.17
N GLY A 143 -11.29 7.63 -4.95
CA GLY A 143 -11.26 6.32 -5.62
C GLY A 143 -12.45 5.44 -5.23
N GLY A 144 -12.87 5.48 -3.97
CA GLY A 144 -14.06 4.80 -3.46
C GLY A 144 -15.36 5.36 -4.03
N LEU A 145 -15.47 6.68 -4.16
CA LEU A 145 -16.61 7.34 -4.80
C LEU A 145 -16.73 6.93 -6.28
N LEU A 146 -15.64 7.07 -7.03
CA LEU A 146 -15.59 6.69 -8.44
C LEU A 146 -15.91 5.20 -8.63
N GLY A 147 -15.27 4.34 -7.83
CA GLY A 147 -15.52 2.90 -7.82
C GLY A 147 -16.97 2.56 -7.49
N GLY A 148 -17.54 3.18 -6.47
CA GLY A 148 -18.92 2.95 -6.04
C GLY A 148 -19.95 3.40 -7.06
N VAL A 149 -19.74 4.54 -7.72
CA VAL A 149 -20.61 5.02 -8.81
C VAL A 149 -20.56 4.06 -10.00
N VAL A 150 -19.37 3.60 -10.39
CA VAL A 150 -19.23 2.61 -11.47
C VAL A 150 -19.88 1.28 -11.07
N PHE A 151 -19.66 0.82 -9.84
CA PHE A 151 -20.26 -0.40 -9.31
C PHE A 151 -21.79 -0.35 -9.36
N GLU A 152 -22.39 0.74 -8.86
CA GLU A 152 -23.84 0.92 -8.88
C GLU A 152 -24.38 1.06 -10.31
N SER A 153 -23.67 1.76 -11.18
CA SER A 153 -24.04 1.87 -12.60
C SER A 153 -24.04 0.52 -13.31
N LEU A 154 -23.09 -0.35 -13.00
CA LEU A 154 -23.05 -1.70 -13.54
C LEU A 154 -24.24 -2.53 -13.04
N LEU A 155 -24.57 -2.44 -11.75
CA LEU A 155 -25.75 -3.13 -11.19
C LEU A 155 -27.06 -2.70 -11.87
N LEU A 156 -27.20 -1.41 -12.23
CA LEU A 156 -28.38 -0.91 -12.92
C LEU A 156 -28.57 -1.49 -14.33
N ILE A 157 -27.49 -1.90 -14.99
CA ILE A 157 -27.54 -2.44 -16.35
C ILE A 157 -28.00 -3.92 -16.36
N GLN A 158 -28.18 -4.56 -15.19
CA GLN A 158 -28.70 -5.93 -15.03
C GLN A 158 -28.05 -6.97 -15.95
N ALA A 159 -26.78 -6.77 -16.34
CA ALA A 159 -26.06 -7.85 -17.02
C ALA A 159 -25.78 -8.97 -16.00
N ASP A 160 -25.68 -10.17 -16.54
CA ASP A 160 -25.26 -11.48 -16.00
C ASP A 160 -24.68 -11.58 -14.57
N GLU A 161 -24.71 -12.79 -13.98
CA GLU A 161 -24.19 -13.11 -12.63
C GLU A 161 -22.72 -12.69 -12.39
N SER A 162 -21.97 -12.41 -13.46
CA SER A 162 -20.57 -11.95 -13.43
C SER A 162 -20.38 -10.47 -13.09
N ILE A 163 -21.42 -9.62 -13.09
CA ILE A 163 -21.30 -8.17 -12.83
C ILE A 163 -20.57 -7.82 -11.54
N PRO A 164 -20.83 -8.47 -10.39
CA PRO A 164 -20.20 -8.07 -9.13
C PRO A 164 -18.67 -8.22 -9.14
N VAL A 165 -18.14 -9.22 -9.87
CA VAL A 165 -16.70 -9.39 -10.10
C VAL A 165 -16.15 -8.20 -10.90
N VAL A 166 -16.83 -7.81 -11.97
CA VAL A 166 -16.43 -6.69 -12.83
C VAL A 166 -16.49 -5.37 -12.06
N GLY A 167 -17.52 -5.18 -11.24
CA GLY A 167 -17.66 -4.01 -10.40
C GLY A 167 -16.56 -3.89 -9.34
N THR A 168 -16.20 -4.99 -8.67
CA THR A 168 -15.12 -4.98 -7.66
C THR A 168 -13.74 -4.75 -8.27
N LEU A 169 -13.52 -5.27 -9.48
CA LEU A 169 -12.35 -4.92 -10.30
C LEU A 169 -12.32 -3.43 -10.65
N ALA A 170 -13.46 -2.86 -11.05
CA ALA A 170 -13.57 -1.44 -11.36
C ALA A 170 -13.27 -0.56 -10.13
N VAL A 171 -13.73 -0.96 -8.94
CA VAL A 171 -13.37 -0.31 -7.67
C VAL A 171 -11.86 -0.36 -7.42
N GLY A 172 -11.23 -1.52 -7.59
CA GLY A 172 -9.78 -1.67 -7.45
C GLY A 172 -9.00 -0.80 -8.45
N PHE A 173 -9.48 -0.70 -9.68
CA PHE A 173 -8.92 0.16 -10.72
C PHE A 173 -9.07 1.66 -10.40
N ALA A 174 -10.23 2.08 -9.89
CA ALA A 174 -10.48 3.46 -9.46
C ALA A 174 -9.56 3.86 -8.29
N LEU A 175 -9.43 2.98 -7.29
CA LEU A 175 -8.48 3.18 -6.19
C LEU A 175 -7.04 3.27 -6.70
N PHE A 176 -6.68 2.48 -7.72
CA PHE A 176 -5.35 2.52 -8.32
C PHE A 176 -5.05 3.89 -8.92
N ILE A 177 -5.93 4.39 -9.79
CA ILE A 177 -5.74 5.68 -10.49
C ILE A 177 -5.58 6.82 -9.48
N CYS A 178 -6.33 6.80 -8.38
CA CYS A 178 -6.27 7.85 -7.38
C CYS A 178 -5.02 7.73 -6.48
N LEU A 179 -4.69 6.54 -5.97
CA LEU A 179 -3.68 6.38 -4.92
C LEU A 179 -2.26 6.23 -5.45
N VAL A 180 -2.05 5.43 -6.51
CA VAL A 180 -0.70 4.98 -6.89
C VAL A 180 0.09 6.03 -7.67
N PRO A 181 -0.47 6.73 -8.67
CA PRO A 181 0.24 7.80 -9.35
C PRO A 181 0.71 8.89 -8.39
N TRP A 182 -0.15 9.29 -7.44
CA TRP A 182 0.19 10.30 -6.43
C TRP A 182 1.42 9.92 -5.60
N HIS A 183 1.52 8.65 -5.22
CA HIS A 183 2.65 8.13 -4.44
C HIS A 183 3.96 8.14 -5.25
N VAL A 184 3.91 7.77 -6.53
CA VAL A 184 5.12 7.59 -7.35
C VAL A 184 5.63 8.92 -7.92
N THR A 185 4.73 9.85 -8.26
CA THR A 185 5.12 11.15 -8.84
C THR A 185 5.78 12.08 -7.82
N ARG A 186 5.39 11.97 -6.53
CA ARG A 186 5.92 12.83 -5.47
C ARG A 186 7.36 12.49 -5.05
N ALA A 187 7.81 11.26 -5.28
CA ALA A 187 9.19 10.87 -5.01
C ALA A 187 10.14 11.58 -5.98
N ARG A 188 10.85 12.60 -5.49
CA ARG A 188 11.87 13.36 -6.26
C ARG A 188 13.21 12.62 -6.36
N SER A 189 13.46 11.72 -5.42
CA SER A 189 14.71 10.98 -5.29
C SER A 189 14.41 9.48 -5.20
N ALA A 190 15.29 8.66 -5.74
CA ALA A 190 15.23 7.21 -5.63
C ALA A 190 16.64 6.62 -5.53
N LEU A 191 16.77 5.48 -4.87
CA LEU A 191 18.01 4.71 -4.80
C LEU A 191 17.88 3.51 -5.73
N ARG A 192 18.79 3.37 -6.69
CA ARG A 192 18.90 2.17 -7.52
C ARG A 192 19.99 1.28 -6.96
N VAL A 193 19.69 0.00 -6.76
CA VAL A 193 20.69 -0.99 -6.39
C VAL A 193 21.52 -1.38 -7.60
N LEU A 194 22.84 -1.35 -7.48
CA LEU A 194 23.77 -1.62 -8.59
C LEU A 194 24.27 -3.07 -8.59
N ASN A 195 24.36 -3.72 -7.44
CA ASN A 195 24.97 -5.05 -7.30
C ASN A 195 24.15 -5.99 -6.39
N GLY A 196 24.51 -7.28 -6.39
CA GLY A 196 23.85 -8.31 -5.58
C GLY A 196 22.54 -8.83 -6.18
N VAL A 197 21.79 -9.61 -5.39
CA VAL A 197 20.52 -10.24 -5.80
C VAL A 197 19.45 -9.21 -6.18
N GLN A 198 19.55 -8.01 -5.60
CA GLN A 198 18.62 -6.90 -5.82
C GLN A 198 19.08 -5.93 -6.90
N SER A 199 20.12 -6.26 -7.69
CA SER A 199 20.62 -5.37 -8.74
C SER A 199 19.50 -4.94 -9.71
N GLY A 200 19.41 -3.63 -9.97
CA GLY A 200 18.38 -3.01 -10.80
C GLY A 200 17.09 -2.66 -10.05
N GLU A 201 16.89 -3.09 -8.81
CA GLU A 201 15.77 -2.64 -7.97
C GLU A 201 15.89 -1.13 -7.67
N VAL A 202 14.74 -0.46 -7.59
CA VAL A 202 14.66 0.98 -7.34
C VAL A 202 13.79 1.24 -6.12
N PHE A 203 14.41 1.74 -5.06
CA PHE A 203 13.76 2.17 -3.84
C PHE A 203 13.40 3.67 -3.93
N LEU A 204 12.12 4.00 -3.85
CA LEU A 204 11.69 5.40 -3.88
C LEU A 204 11.92 6.06 -2.52
N LEU A 205 12.62 7.19 -2.50
CA LEU A 205 12.72 8.05 -1.31
C LEU A 205 11.52 9.01 -1.29
N ASP A 206 10.36 8.51 -0.87
CA ASP A 206 9.12 9.29 -0.75
C ASP A 206 8.94 9.93 0.64
N GLN A 207 9.61 9.38 1.66
CA GLN A 207 9.61 9.88 3.03
C GLN A 207 10.73 10.90 3.27
N LYS A 208 10.56 11.77 4.28
CA LYS A 208 11.59 12.73 4.71
C LYS A 208 12.84 12.05 5.25
N SER A 209 12.67 10.88 5.87
CA SER A 209 13.73 10.08 6.43
C SER A 209 13.43 8.62 6.10
N ALA A 210 14.43 7.89 5.66
CA ALA A 210 14.32 6.46 5.40
C ALA A 210 15.57 5.74 5.89
N VAL A 211 15.37 4.60 6.55
CA VAL A 211 16.43 3.76 7.10
C VAL A 211 16.67 2.57 6.18
N LEU A 212 17.94 2.25 5.96
CA LEU A 212 18.42 1.15 5.14
C LEU A 212 19.35 0.25 5.96
N GLY A 213 19.18 -1.05 5.82
CA GLY A 213 20.04 -2.06 6.45
C GLY A 213 19.55 -3.47 6.15
N TYR A 214 20.03 -4.47 6.89
CA TYR A 214 19.52 -5.85 6.74
C TYR A 214 18.33 -6.17 7.66
N GLY A 215 18.03 -5.31 8.64
CA GLY A 215 16.91 -5.50 9.56
C GLY A 215 15.55 -5.34 8.87
N GLU A 216 14.63 -6.26 9.15
CA GLU A 216 13.26 -6.29 8.57
C GLU A 216 12.35 -5.14 9.05
N THR A 217 12.79 -4.34 10.03
CA THR A 217 12.05 -3.17 10.52
C THR A 217 12.48 -1.87 9.84
N ASN A 218 13.46 -1.92 8.93
CA ASN A 218 13.90 -0.77 8.16
C ASN A 218 12.92 -0.45 7.02
N ASP A 219 12.96 0.79 6.52
CA ASP A 219 12.15 1.17 5.36
C ASP A 219 12.59 0.43 4.10
N PHE A 220 13.89 0.19 3.95
CA PHE A 220 14.49 -0.57 2.86
C PHE A 220 15.39 -1.68 3.41
N VAL A 221 15.21 -2.89 2.87
CA VAL A 221 15.96 -4.07 3.29
C VAL A 221 16.93 -4.48 2.18
N LEU A 222 18.21 -4.49 2.53
CA LEU A 222 19.29 -5.05 1.71
C LEU A 222 19.44 -6.54 2.02
N ARG A 223 19.31 -7.38 1.00
CA ARG A 223 19.40 -8.84 1.05
C ARG A 223 20.76 -9.32 0.57
N ASP A 224 21.31 -10.30 1.25
CA ASP A 224 22.54 -11.02 0.87
C ASP A 224 23.79 -10.14 0.67
N HIS A 225 23.86 -9.01 1.38
CA HIS A 225 25.04 -8.16 1.42
C HIS A 225 25.84 -8.37 2.71
N ARG A 226 27.16 -8.45 2.58
CA ARG A 226 28.10 -8.58 3.70
C ARG A 226 28.38 -7.21 4.30
N GLU A 227 28.74 -7.19 5.58
CA GLU A 227 29.14 -5.97 6.30
C GLU A 227 28.05 -4.88 6.34
N VAL A 228 26.79 -5.27 6.13
CA VAL A 228 25.63 -4.41 6.35
C VAL A 228 25.17 -4.60 7.79
N SER A 229 24.97 -3.52 8.55
CA SER A 229 24.42 -3.56 9.92
C SER A 229 22.89 -3.60 9.94
N ILE A 230 22.30 -3.95 11.09
CA ILE A 230 20.84 -4.06 11.25
C ILE A 230 20.20 -2.76 10.77
N ARG A 231 20.69 -1.63 11.26
CA ARG A 231 20.40 -0.28 10.76
C ARG A 231 21.74 0.31 10.35
N HIS A 232 21.95 0.52 9.05
CA HIS A 232 23.25 0.94 8.56
C HIS A 232 23.23 2.40 8.13
N ALA A 233 22.31 2.77 7.24
CA ALA A 233 22.25 4.11 6.68
C ALA A 233 20.89 4.75 6.93
N GLN A 234 20.88 6.06 7.13
CA GLN A 234 19.68 6.87 7.11
C GLN A 234 19.79 7.91 6.00
N PHE A 235 18.80 7.92 5.11
CA PHE A 235 18.66 8.90 4.06
C PHE A 235 17.67 9.97 4.50
N LEU A 236 18.14 11.21 4.58
CA LEU A 236 17.30 12.37 4.81
C LEU A 236 17.00 13.03 3.47
N ASN A 237 15.76 12.93 3.02
CA ASN A 237 15.28 13.52 1.79
C ASN A 237 14.63 14.87 2.10
N VAL A 238 15.43 15.93 2.04
CA VAL A 238 15.00 17.33 2.18
C VAL A 238 14.69 17.85 0.76
N PRO A 239 13.74 18.81 0.57
CA PRO A 239 13.30 19.23 -0.77
C PRO A 239 14.41 19.53 -1.79
N ASP A 240 15.54 20.08 -1.31
CA ASP A 240 16.64 20.55 -2.15
C ASP A 240 17.92 19.69 -2.06
N LYS A 241 18.00 18.75 -1.11
CA LYS A 241 19.18 17.89 -0.89
C LYS A 241 18.82 16.54 -0.29
N CYS A 242 19.51 15.50 -0.73
CA CYS A 242 19.53 14.22 -0.04
C CYS A 242 20.81 14.18 0.80
N GLU A 243 20.69 13.79 2.06
CA GLU A 243 21.84 13.53 2.94
C GLU A 243 21.84 12.07 3.36
N VAL A 244 23.00 11.45 3.34
CA VAL A 244 23.21 10.12 3.91
C VAL A 244 23.92 10.26 5.25
N ARG A 245 23.39 9.58 6.27
CA ARG A 245 23.97 9.49 7.61
C ARG A 245 24.29 8.04 7.94
N ASN A 246 25.47 7.83 8.51
CA ASN A 246 25.87 6.53 9.02
C ASN A 246 25.26 6.30 10.40
N LEU A 247 24.47 5.24 10.52
CA LEU A 247 23.93 4.74 11.79
C LEU A 247 24.71 3.53 12.32
N SER A 248 25.59 2.94 11.51
CA SER A 248 26.42 1.81 11.92
C SER A 248 27.64 2.27 12.70
N GLU A 249 27.95 1.54 13.77
CA GLU A 249 29.21 1.69 14.51
C GLU A 249 30.37 0.89 13.87
N GLY A 250 30.06 -0.13 13.06
CA GLY A 250 31.05 -1.11 12.56
C GLY A 250 31.38 -1.00 11.07
N GLY A 251 30.53 -0.36 10.26
CA GLY A 251 30.73 -0.22 8.82
C GLY A 251 30.64 1.24 8.37
N PRO A 252 31.69 1.82 7.74
CA PRO A 252 31.58 3.16 7.18
C PRO A 252 30.71 3.14 5.93
N ILE A 253 29.82 4.12 5.80
CA ILE A 253 29.21 4.43 4.51
C ILE A 253 30.27 5.09 3.63
N GLN A 254 30.32 4.72 2.36
CA GLN A 254 31.18 5.41 1.40
C GLN A 254 30.34 6.10 0.34
N VAL A 255 30.72 7.32 -0.03
CA VAL A 255 30.13 8.04 -1.17
C VAL A 255 31.25 8.26 -2.18
N ASN A 256 31.06 7.76 -3.40
CA ASN A 256 32.08 7.73 -4.44
C ASN A 256 33.42 7.19 -3.91
N PHE A 257 33.35 6.07 -3.18
CA PHE A 257 34.49 5.36 -2.56
C PHE A 257 35.23 6.12 -1.45
N ARG A 258 34.66 7.21 -0.92
CA ARG A 258 35.22 7.94 0.23
C ARG A 258 34.37 7.70 1.48
N PRO A 259 34.95 7.27 2.61
CA PRO A 259 34.20 7.02 3.84
C PRO A 259 33.64 8.34 4.38
N VAL A 260 32.36 8.33 4.75
CA VAL A 260 31.65 9.49 5.28
C VAL A 260 30.71 9.11 6.41
N GLN A 261 30.57 10.03 7.37
CA GLN A 261 29.62 9.90 8.46
C GLN A 261 28.30 10.59 8.14
N ASN A 262 28.36 11.83 7.65
CA ASN A 262 27.21 12.60 7.19
C ASN A 262 27.62 13.36 5.92
N GLN A 263 26.96 13.13 4.79
CA GLN A 263 27.26 13.84 3.55
C GLN A 263 26.02 14.09 2.72
N SER A 264 25.95 15.25 2.06
CA SER A 264 24.97 15.47 1.01
C SER A 264 25.35 14.71 -0.26
N VAL A 265 24.41 13.94 -0.79
CA VAL A 265 24.56 13.10 -1.97
C VAL A 265 23.84 13.76 -3.14
N LYS A 266 24.50 13.77 -4.30
CA LYS A 266 23.99 14.30 -5.57
C LYS A 266 23.49 13.15 -6.46
N ALA A 267 22.63 13.50 -7.41
CA ALA A 267 22.19 12.54 -8.40
C ALA A 267 23.39 12.00 -9.20
N GLY A 268 23.45 10.68 -9.37
CA GLY A 268 24.55 9.96 -10.01
C GLY A 268 25.59 9.41 -9.04
N ASP A 269 25.69 9.94 -7.82
CA ASP A 269 26.67 9.48 -6.82
C ASP A 269 26.40 8.02 -6.44
N ILE A 270 27.51 7.29 -6.25
CA ILE A 270 27.52 5.90 -5.80
C ILE A 270 27.69 5.88 -4.29
N ILE A 271 26.72 5.32 -3.58
CA ILE A 271 26.74 5.11 -2.14
C ILE A 271 27.01 3.62 -1.88
N SER A 272 28.12 3.32 -1.21
CA SER A 272 28.45 1.96 -0.77
C SER A 272 28.09 1.78 0.70
N VAL A 273 27.40 0.69 1.00
CA VAL A 273 26.95 0.29 2.33
C VAL A 273 27.36 -1.17 2.52
N GLY A 274 28.45 -1.43 3.24
CA GLY A 274 29.09 -2.75 3.23
C GLY A 274 29.42 -3.17 1.80
N SER A 275 29.01 -4.38 1.40
CA SER A 275 29.17 -4.85 0.02
C SER A 275 28.11 -4.33 -0.96
N ALA A 276 27.07 -3.62 -0.50
CA ALA A 276 26.02 -3.08 -1.37
C ALA A 276 26.44 -1.76 -2.02
N GLN A 277 26.15 -1.60 -3.31
CA GLN A 277 26.33 -0.36 -4.05
C GLN A 277 24.99 0.16 -4.53
N LEU A 278 24.74 1.44 -4.28
CA LEU A 278 23.51 2.13 -4.59
C LEU A 278 23.83 3.38 -5.39
N GLN A 279 22.95 3.78 -6.30
CA GLN A 279 23.06 5.04 -7.01
C GLN A 279 21.87 5.94 -6.67
N LEU A 280 22.15 7.18 -6.30
CA LEU A 280 21.09 8.17 -6.13
C LEU A 280 20.61 8.65 -7.51
N ILE A 281 19.32 8.54 -7.76
CA ILE A 281 18.66 9.06 -8.96
C ILE A 281 17.74 10.20 -8.53
N ARG A 282 17.91 11.39 -9.12
CA ARG A 282 16.88 12.44 -9.09
C ARG A 282 16.00 12.32 -10.32
N THR A 283 14.72 12.56 -10.12
CA THR A 283 13.65 12.44 -11.11
C THR A 283 12.67 13.56 -11.01
#